data_AF-A0A3D4QJA4-F1
#
_entry.id   AF-A0A3D4QJA4-F1
#
_cell.length_a   1.000
_cell.length_b   1.000
_cell.length_c   1.000
_cell.angle_alpha   90.00
_cell.angle_beta   90.00
_cell.angle_gamma   90.00
#
_symmetry.space_group_name_H-M   'P 1'
#
loop_
_entity.id
_entity.type
_entity.pdbx_description
1 polymer ?
#
loop_
_entity_poly.entity_id
_entity_poly.type
_entity_poly.pdbx_seq_one_letter_code
_entity_poly.pdbx_strand_id
1 'polypeptide(L)' 'MKTRFKPHIVAMRRYQTSTGRDLVEGLRLDRNERVCNASNSVLDALWKEMPPSILHVTPDMGVLYEAIADHEGVPRDHL' A
#
# COMPACT_ATOMS: atom_id res chain seq x y z
N MET A 1 9.50 37.75 -1.23
CA MET A 1 10.02 36.67 -2.11
C MET A 1 8.84 36.01 -2.82
N LYS A 2 8.74 36.07 -4.16
CA LYS A 2 7.73 35.29 -4.88
C LYS A 2 8.13 33.81 -4.82
N THR A 3 7.35 33.00 -4.12
CA THR A 3 7.58 31.55 -4.02
C THR A 3 7.31 30.91 -5.37
N ARG A 4 8.21 30.02 -5.86
CA ARG A 4 8.00 29.23 -7.09
C ARG A 4 6.85 28.22 -6.98
N PHE A 5 6.31 28.01 -5.78
CA PHE A 5 5.25 27.05 -5.51
C PHE A 5 3.86 27.68 -5.64
N LYS A 6 2.88 26.84 -6.04
CA LYS A 6 1.47 27.22 -6.08
C LYS A 6 0.99 27.65 -4.67
N PRO A 7 0.09 28.65 -4.54
CA PRO A 7 -0.32 29.17 -3.25
C PRO A 7 -0.85 28.12 -2.26
N HIS A 8 -1.63 27.13 -2.72
CA HIS A 8 -2.16 26.07 -1.86
C HIS A 8 -1.08 25.11 -1.32
N ILE A 9 0.05 24.98 -2.01
CA ILE A 9 1.20 24.19 -1.52
C ILE A 9 1.86 24.94 -0.36
N VAL A 10 2.02 26.26 -0.50
CA VAL A 10 2.59 27.12 0.57
C VAL A 10 1.67 27.17 1.79
N ALA A 11 0.34 27.13 1.57
CA ALA A 11 -0.65 27.11 2.64
C ALA A 11 -0.85 25.73 3.30
N MET A 12 -0.22 24.67 2.78
CA MET A 12 -0.39 23.31 3.31
C MET A 12 0.20 23.19 4.71
N ARG A 13 -0.62 22.81 5.68
CA ARG A 13 -0.17 22.46 7.03
C ARG A 13 0.20 20.98 7.07
N ARG A 14 1.46 20.68 7.39
CA ARG A 14 1.95 19.31 7.53
C ARG A 14 1.99 18.96 9.01
N TYR A 15 1.21 17.96 9.39
CA TYR A 15 1.20 17.41 10.74
C TYR A 15 1.91 16.07 10.71
N GLN A 16 2.88 15.86 11.59
CA GLN A 16 3.42 14.53 11.83
C GLN A 16 2.43 13.80 12.72
N THR A 17 1.67 12.88 12.14
CA THR A 17 0.55 12.20 12.82
C THR A 17 0.98 11.05 13.73
N SER A 18 2.26 10.71 13.77
CA SER A 18 2.76 9.56 14.52
C SER A 18 4.00 9.90 15.34
N THR A 19 3.81 10.10 16.64
CA THR A 19 4.86 10.15 17.66
C THR A 19 4.71 8.92 18.55
N GLY A 20 5.78 8.16 18.80
CA GLY A 20 5.73 6.92 19.60
C GLY A 20 5.84 5.61 18.80
N ARG A 21 6.51 5.62 17.64
CA ARG A 21 6.86 4.39 16.93
C ARG A 21 7.96 3.67 17.71
N ASP A 22 7.70 2.43 18.11
CA ASP A 22 8.76 1.53 18.52
C ASP A 22 9.26 0.77 17.28
N LEU A 23 10.31 1.30 16.66
CA LEU A 23 10.96 0.65 15.53
C LEU A 23 11.86 -0.51 15.96
N VAL A 24 12.15 -0.61 17.26
CA VAL A 24 13.03 -1.63 17.85
C VAL A 24 12.22 -2.89 18.12
N GLU A 25 11.06 -2.75 18.76
CA GLU A 25 10.14 -3.87 19.06
C GLU A 25 9.08 -4.10 17.95
N GLY A 26 9.13 -3.32 16.87
CA GLY A 26 8.32 -3.54 15.66
C GLY A 26 6.84 -3.12 15.76
N LEU A 27 6.45 -2.37 16.79
CA LEU A 27 5.07 -1.95 17.00
C LEU A 27 4.72 -0.74 16.13
N ARG A 28 3.96 -0.98 15.05
CA ARG A 28 3.47 0.05 14.10
C ARG A 28 1.94 0.16 14.15
N LEU A 29 1.41 0.86 15.15
CA LEU A 29 -0.03 1.04 15.35
C LEU A 29 -0.62 2.28 14.65
N ASP A 30 0.17 3.00 13.85
CA ASP A 30 -0.14 4.36 13.41
C ASP A 30 -0.74 4.47 11.99
N ARG A 31 -0.99 3.35 11.30
CA ARG A 31 -1.35 3.37 9.86
C ARG A 31 -2.67 2.72 9.48
N ASN A 32 -3.49 2.32 10.45
CA ASN A 32 -4.62 1.40 10.20
C ASN A 32 -4.18 0.14 9.42
N GLU A 33 -2.88 -0.18 9.43
CA GLU A 33 -2.36 -1.40 8.83
C GLU A 33 -2.87 -2.56 9.69
N ARG A 34 -3.61 -3.47 9.05
CA ARG A 34 -4.04 -4.69 9.72
C ARG A 34 -2.81 -5.54 10.01
N VAL A 35 -2.70 -6.04 11.24
CA VAL A 35 -1.68 -7.04 11.58
C VAL A 35 -1.87 -8.25 10.65
N CYS A 36 -0.84 -8.60 9.89
CA CYS A 36 -0.87 -9.75 9.00
C CYS A 36 -0.79 -11.02 9.85
N ASN A 37 -1.86 -11.82 9.83
CA ASN A 37 -1.95 -13.08 10.55
C ASN A 37 -1.74 -14.29 9.62
N ALA A 38 -1.20 -14.08 8.42
CA ALA A 38 -0.86 -15.18 7.52
C ALA A 38 0.25 -16.02 8.11
N SER A 39 0.20 -17.34 7.93
CA SER A 39 1.28 -18.22 8.35
C SER A 39 2.54 -17.97 7.52
N ASN A 40 3.71 -18.26 8.10
CA ASN A 40 4.98 -18.16 7.38
C ASN A 40 4.97 -18.96 6.08
N SER A 41 4.29 -20.12 6.06
CA SER A 41 4.15 -20.93 4.85
C SER A 41 3.44 -20.20 3.70
N VAL A 42 2.43 -19.39 3.98
CA VAL A 42 1.72 -18.58 2.98
C VAL A 42 2.63 -17.46 2.48
N LEU A 43 3.35 -16.79 3.38
CA LEU A 43 4.29 -15.73 3.02
C LEU A 43 5.43 -16.28 2.16
N ASP A 44 6.00 -17.42 2.53
CA ASP A 44 7.08 -18.07 1.79
C ASP A 44 6.65 -18.51 0.39
N ALA A 45 5.41 -18.99 0.24
CA ALA A 45 4.84 -19.32 -1.07
C ALA A 45 4.71 -18.07 -1.95
N LEU A 46 4.16 -16.98 -1.41
CA LEU A 46 4.03 -15.71 -2.11
C LEU A 46 5.41 -15.18 -2.56
N TRP A 47 6.40 -15.20 -1.68
CA TRP A 47 7.75 -14.72 -2.02
C TRP A 47 8.42 -15.52 -3.12
N LYS A 48 8.17 -16.83 -3.21
CA LYS A 48 8.70 -17.69 -4.28
C LYS A 48 8.09 -17.37 -5.64
N GLU A 49 6.84 -16.93 -5.68
CA GLU A 49 6.12 -16.62 -6.92
C GLU A 49 6.42 -15.20 -7.45
N MET A 50 6.94 -14.31 -6.59
CA MET A 50 7.25 -12.94 -6.99
C MET A 50 8.57 -12.86 -7.78
N PRO A 51 8.55 -12.37 -9.04
CA PRO A 51 9.77 -12.17 -9.79
C PRO A 51 10.56 -10.99 -9.21
N PRO A 52 11.91 -10.99 -9.25
CA PRO A 52 12.72 -9.88 -8.75
C PRO A 52 12.37 -8.51 -9.36
N SER A 53 11.84 -8.52 -10.59
CA SER A 53 11.40 -7.31 -11.30
C SER A 53 10.16 -6.66 -10.70
N ILE A 54 9.42 -7.33 -9.81
CA ILE A 54 8.17 -6.80 -9.23
C ILE A 54 8.37 -5.47 -8.49
N LEU A 55 9.58 -5.19 -8.01
CA LEU A 55 9.93 -3.93 -7.34
C LEU A 55 10.27 -2.80 -8.33
N HIS A 56 10.40 -3.11 -9.61
CA HIS A 56 10.89 -2.19 -10.65
C HIS A 56 9.82 -1.82 -11.67
N VAL A 57 8.70 -2.54 -11.73
CA VAL A 57 7.62 -2.30 -12.68
C VAL A 57 6.27 -2.32 -11.98
N THR A 58 5.33 -1.51 -12.48
CA THR A 58 3.93 -1.68 -12.13
C THR A 58 3.41 -2.91 -12.85
N PRO A 59 2.98 -3.97 -12.13
CA PRO A 59 2.43 -5.16 -12.77
C PRO A 59 1.12 -4.83 -13.49
N ASP A 60 0.76 -5.65 -14.47
CA ASP A 60 -0.57 -5.58 -15.06
C ASP A 60 -1.61 -5.93 -13.98
N MET A 61 -2.46 -4.96 -13.67
CA MET A 61 -3.50 -5.09 -12.65
C MET A 61 -4.77 -5.75 -13.20
N GLY A 62 -4.87 -6.00 -14.51
CA GLY A 62 -6.05 -6.58 -15.14
C GLY A 62 -6.43 -7.93 -14.53
N VAL A 63 -5.46 -8.82 -14.31
CA VAL A 63 -5.70 -10.14 -13.70
C VAL A 63 -6.24 -10.02 -12.28
N LEU A 64 -5.73 -9.05 -11.50
CA LEU A 64 -6.24 -8.82 -10.15
C LEU A 64 -7.67 -8.30 -10.18
N TYR A 65 -7.98 -7.35 -11.07
CA TYR A 65 -9.32 -6.80 -11.17
C TYR A 65 -10.35 -7.82 -11.64
N GLU A 66 -10.01 -8.71 -12.58
CA GLU A 66 -10.90 -9.83 -12.93
C GLU A 66 -11.15 -10.74 -11.73
N ALA A 67 -10.11 -11.12 -10.99
CA ALA A 67 -10.27 -11.98 -9.82
C ALA A 67 -11.16 -11.35 -8.73
N ILE A 68 -11.05 -10.03 -8.53
CA ILE A 68 -11.91 -9.30 -7.59
C ILE A 68 -13.35 -9.23 -8.12
N ALA A 69 -13.53 -8.94 -9.42
CA ALA A 69 -14.83 -8.87 -10.06
C ALA A 69 -15.60 -10.20 -9.95
N ASP A 70 -14.91 -11.31 -10.23
CA ASP A 70 -15.44 -12.67 -10.07
C ASP A 70 -15.79 -12.99 -8.61
N HIS A 71 -14.95 -12.58 -7.66
CA HIS A 71 -15.17 -12.84 -6.23
C HIS A 71 -16.39 -12.07 -5.70
N GLU A 72 -16.51 -10.80 -6.06
CA GLU A 72 -17.59 -9.91 -5.61
C GLU A 72 -18.87 -10.05 -6.45
N GLY A 73 -18.80 -10.76 -7.59
CA GLY A 73 -19.92 -10.96 -8.51
C GLY A 73 -20.36 -9.68 -9.22
N VAL A 74 -19.43 -8.76 -9.48
CA VAL A 74 -19.69 -7.48 -10.14
C VAL A 74 -18.94 -7.36 -11.47
N PRO A 75 -19.46 -6.61 -12.46
CA PRO A 75 -18.69 -6.32 -13.66
C PRO A 75 -17.39 -5.59 -13.33
N ARG A 76 -16.31 -5.94 -14.03
CA ARG A 76 -14.99 -5.32 -13.84
C ARG A 76 -15.01 -3.80 -14.00
N ASP A 77 -15.84 -3.25 -14.89
CA ASP A 77 -15.96 -1.79 -15.10
C ASP A 77 -16.53 -1.04 -13.89
N HIS A 78 -17.00 -1.75 -12.87
CA HIS A 78 -17.51 -1.18 -11.63
C HIS A 78 -16.49 -1.21 -10.48
N LEU A 79 -15.28 -1.73 -10.73
CA LEU A 79 -14.11 -1.65 -9.84
C LEU A 79 -13.26 -0.43 -10.18
#